data_AF-A0A7J2J508-F1
#
_entry.id   AF-A0A7J2J508-F1
#
_cell.length_a   1.000
_cell.length_b   1.000
_cell.length_c   1.000
_cell.angle_alpha   90.00
_cell.angle_beta   90.00
_cell.angle_gamma   90.00
#
_symmetry.space_group_name_H-M   'P 1'
#
loop_
_entity.id
_entity.type
_entity.pdbx_description
1 polymer ?
#
loop_
_entity_poly.entity_id
_entity_poly.type
_entity_poly.pdbx_seq_one_letter_code
_entity_poly.pdbx_strand_id
1 'polypeptide(L)' 'MLERYFLSIENEVNRLYEVARAARSMGLDPTLDVEIPRAEDLAERVEGLVGP' A
#
# COMPACT_ATOMS: atom_id res chain seq x y z
N MET A 1 -2.07 -21.56 -10.90
CA MET A 1 -1.16 -20.69 -11.69
C MET A 1 -1.44 -19.22 -11.38
N LEU A 2 -2.71 -18.81 -11.44
CA LEU A 2 -3.17 -17.46 -11.11
C LEU A 2 -2.86 -17.01 -9.67
N GLU A 3 -3.05 -17.89 -8.68
CA GLU A 3 -2.70 -17.59 -7.27
C GLU A 3 -1.22 -17.25 -7.07
N ARG A 4 -0.31 -18.01 -7.71
CA ARG A 4 1.14 -17.74 -7.64
C ARG A 4 1.49 -16.41 -8.30
N TYR A 5 0.79 -16.05 -9.37
CA TYR A 5 0.97 -14.76 -10.03
C TYR A 5 0.55 -13.62 -9.11
N PHE A 6 -0.65 -13.69 -8.52
CA PHE A 6 -1.09 -12.68 -7.56
C PHE A 6 -0.17 -12.59 -6.34
N LEU A 7 0.23 -13.73 -5.77
CA LEU A 7 1.16 -13.76 -4.64
C LEU A 7 2.51 -13.09 -4.98
N SER A 8 3.01 -13.25 -6.21
CA SER A 8 4.24 -12.58 -6.64
C SER A 8 4.09 -11.06 -6.69
N ILE A 9 2.94 -10.56 -7.14
CA ILE A 9 2.63 -9.13 -7.15
C ILE A 9 2.50 -8.61 -5.72
N GLU A 10 1.77 -9.29 -4.85
CA GLU A 10 1.59 -8.87 -3.46
C GLU A 10 2.92 -8.80 -2.71
N ASN A 11 3.79 -9.79 -2.89
CA ASN A 11 5.11 -9.81 -2.27
C ASN A 11 5.96 -8.61 -2.72
N GLU A 12 5.95 -8.28 -4.01
CA GLU A 12 6.71 -7.13 -4.51
C GLU A 12 6.11 -5.80 -4.05
N VAL A 13 4.78 -5.68 -4.05
CA VAL A 13 4.09 -4.51 -3.52
C VAL A 13 4.44 -4.31 -2.04
N ASN A 14 4.39 -5.37 -1.22
CA ASN A 14 4.77 -5.30 0.19
C ASN A 14 6.22 -4.81 0.36
N ARG A 15 7.15 -5.35 -0.44
CA ARG A 15 8.56 -4.93 -0.42
C ARG A 15 8.70 -3.44 -0.73
N LEU A 16 7.97 -2.93 -1.72
CA LEU A 16 8.00 -1.51 -2.10
C LEU A 16 7.41 -0.61 -1.00
N TYR A 17 6.35 -1.05 -0.33
CA TYR A 17 5.77 -0.31 0.79
C TYR A 17 6.71 -0.20 1.98
N GLU A 18 7.50 -1.23 2.29
CA GLU A 18 8.51 -1.12 3.35
C GLU A 18 9.60 -0.09 3.01
N VAL A 19 10.04 -0.03 1.74
CA VAL A 19 10.97 1.00 1.28
C VAL A 19 10.35 2.40 1.41
N ALA A 20 9.09 2.54 1.02
CA ALA A 20 8.37 3.81 1.11
C ALA A 20 8.18 4.27 2.57
N ARG A 21 7.81 3.37 3.48
CA ARG A 21 7.70 3.67 4.92
C ARG A 21 9.05 4.07 5.51
N ALA A 22 10.12 3.36 5.18
CA ALA A 22 11.45 3.71 5.64
C ALA A 22 11.84 5.12 5.17
N ALA A 23 11.59 5.46 3.91
CA ALA A 23 11.83 6.80 3.37
C ALA A 23 10.98 7.88 4.09
N ARG A 24 9.68 7.64 4.26
CA ARG A 24 8.76 8.58 4.91
C ARG A 24 9.11 8.82 6.38
N SER A 25 9.56 7.78 7.09
CA SER A 25 9.98 7.88 8.48
C SER A 25 11.18 8.81 8.72
N MET A 26 11.92 9.18 7.66
CA MET A 26 13.02 10.15 7.73
C MET A 26 12.53 11.60 7.92
N GLY A 27 11.23 11.87 7.76
CA GLY A 27 10.66 13.20 7.99
C GLY A 27 11.04 14.25 6.95
N LEU A 28 11.36 13.80 5.72
CA LEU A 28 11.67 14.68 4.59
C LEU A 28 10.45 15.05 3.74
N ASP A 29 9.32 14.39 3.99
CA ASP A 29 8.04 14.57 3.32
C ASP A 29 6.98 15.14 4.29
N PRO A 30 5.83 15.64 3.80
CA PRO A 30 4.77 16.23 4.64
C PRO A 30 4.18 15.28 5.70
N THR A 31 4.38 13.98 5.54
CA THR A 31 3.86 12.92 6.40
C THR A 31 4.96 11.91 6.71
N LEU A 32 4.89 11.29 7.89
CA LEU A 32 5.84 10.27 8.34
C LEU A 32 5.48 8.85 7.87
N ASP A 33 4.34 8.71 7.18
CA ASP A 33 3.81 7.42 6.74
C ASP A 33 3.41 7.48 5.25
N VAL A 34 3.17 6.32 4.65
CA VAL A 34 2.74 6.20 3.27
C VAL A 34 1.28 6.63 3.15
N GLU A 35 1.02 7.68 2.37
CA GLU A 35 -0.31 8.28 2.24
C GLU A 35 -1.26 7.53 1.30
N ILE A 36 -0.74 6.62 0.48
CA ILE A 36 -1.56 5.83 -0.46
C ILE A 36 -1.99 4.54 0.25
N PRO A 37 -3.28 4.36 0.58
CA PRO A 37 -3.76 3.13 1.20
C PRO A 37 -3.81 1.96 0.20
N ARG A 38 -3.57 0.74 0.70
CA ARG A 38 -3.85 -0.49 -0.05
C ARG A 38 -5.35 -0.80 0.03
N ALA A 39 -5.89 -1.33 -1.06
CA ALA A 39 -7.24 -1.88 -1.08
C ALA A 39 -7.23 -3.19 -1.88
N GLU A 40 -7.65 -4.27 -1.23
CA GLU A 40 -7.73 -5.62 -1.78
C GLU A 40 -8.95 -5.78 -2.70
N ASP A 41 -10.05 -5.10 -2.38
CA ASP A 41 -11.28 -5.16 -3.16
C ASP A 41 -11.94 -3.79 -3.39
N LEU A 42 -13.12 -3.81 -4.03
CA LEU A 42 -13.87 -2.59 -4.33
C LEU A 42 -14.44 -1.93 -3.08
N ALA A 43 -14.84 -2.70 -2.06
CA ALA A 43 -15.42 -2.16 -0.83
C ALA A 43 -14.35 -1.36 -0.06
N GLU A 44 -13.15 -1.92 0.08
CA GLU A 44 -12.02 -1.24 0.71
C GLU A 44 -11.62 0.04 -0.05
N ARG A 45 -11.72 0.04 -1.39
CA ARG A 45 -11.47 1.26 -2.18
C ARG A 45 -12.49 2.37 -1.89
N VAL A 46 -13.75 2.00 -1.68
CA VAL A 46 -14.81 2.96 -1.34
C VAL A 46 -14.55 3.53 0.04
N GLU A 47 -14.31 2.68 1.06
CA GLU A 47 -13.99 3.14 2.41
C GLU A 47 -12.75 4.04 2.44
N GLY A 48 -11.67 3.66 1.73
CA GLY A 48 -10.43 4.42 1.69
C GLY A 48 -10.51 5.77 0.97
N LEU A 49 -11.53 5.99 0.12
CA LEU A 49 -11.68 7.22 -0.66
C LEU A 49 -12.80 8.14 -0.17
N VAL A 50 -13.91 7.58 0.28
CA VAL A 50 -15.10 8.37 0.65
C VAL A 50 -15.49 8.23 2.12
N GLY A 51 -14.89 7.30 2.87
CA GLY A 51 -15.32 6.99 4.23
C GLY A 51 -16.80 6.57 4.30
N PRO A 52 -17.35 6.32 5.49
CA PRO A 52 -18.79 6.31 5.71
C PRO A 52 -19.42 7.72 5.60
#